data_AF-K7W601-F1
#
_entry.id   AF-K7W601-F1
#
_cell.length_a   1.000
_cell.length_b   1.000
_cell.length_c   1.000
_cell.angle_alpha   90.00
_cell.angle_beta   90.00
_cell.angle_gamma   90.00
#
_symmetry.space_group_name_H-M   'P 1'
#
loop_
_entity.id
_entity.type
_entity.pdbx_description
1 polymer ?
#
loop_
_entity_poly.entity_id
_entity_poly.type
_entity_poly.pdbx_seq_one_letter_code
_entity_poly.pdbx_strand_id
1 'polypeptide(L)'
;MALFHVRMDVNIPRDLDPEVRAETIAKEKAYSQELQRSGKWPEIWRIVGKYSNISIFDVDSADELHEILFNLPLFPYMNIEIMPLTKHGSDIK
;
A
#
# COMPACT_ATOMS: atom_id res chain seq x y z
N MET A 1 13.07 3.96 -11.07
CA MET A 1 11.71 3.48 -11.41
C MET A 1 11.71 1.96 -11.56
N ALA A 2 11.24 1.31 -10.50
CA ALA A 2 11.06 -0.12 -10.31
C ALA A 2 9.59 -0.33 -9.90
N LEU A 3 8.93 -1.30 -10.55
CA LEU A 3 7.52 -1.57 -10.34
C LEU A 3 7.35 -2.73 -9.36
N PHE A 4 6.40 -2.59 -8.44
CA PHE A 4 6.08 -3.63 -7.47
C PHE A 4 4.58 -3.84 -7.39
N HIS A 5 4.16 -5.10 -7.52
CA HIS A 5 2.84 -5.53 -7.13
C HIS A 5 2.85 -5.81 -5.62
N VAL A 6 2.00 -5.11 -4.87
CA VAL A 6 1.91 -5.23 -3.43
C VAL A 6 0.48 -5.62 -3.04
N ARG A 7 0.36 -6.74 -2.34
CA ARG A 7 -0.88 -7.13 -1.67
C ARG A 7 -0.77 -6.79 -0.19
N MET A 8 -1.79 -6.15 0.35
CA MET A 8 -1.87 -5.83 1.78
C MET A 8 -3.17 -6.36 2.37
N ASP A 9 -3.07 -7.26 3.33
CA ASP A 9 -4.20 -7.80 4.10
C ASP A 9 -4.24 -7.10 5.47
N VAL A 10 -5.27 -6.29 5.72
CA VAL A 10 -5.40 -5.46 6.94
C VAL A 10 -6.16 -6.21 8.03
N ASN A 11 -5.55 -6.34 9.21
CA ASN A 11 -6.09 -7.00 10.39
C ASN A 11 -5.95 -6.11 11.63
N ILE A 12 -6.82 -5.10 11.75
CA ILE A 12 -6.87 -4.24 12.94
C ILE A 12 -7.53 -5.01 14.10
N PRO A 13 -6.93 -5.05 15.31
CA PRO A 13 -7.53 -5.67 16.48
C PRO A 13 -8.93 -5.13 16.77
N ARG A 14 -9.87 -6.00 17.16
CA ARG A 14 -11.27 -5.62 17.41
C ARG A 14 -11.46 -4.83 18.70
N ASP A 15 -10.55 -5.03 19.64
CA ASP A 15 -10.46 -4.38 20.94
C ASP A 15 -9.59 -3.12 20.93
N LEU A 16 -9.06 -2.73 19.76
CA LEU A 16 -8.39 -1.44 19.60
C LEU A 16 -9.38 -0.32 19.92
N ASP A 17 -8.92 0.66 20.70
CA ASP A 17 -9.70 1.84 21.03
C ASP A 17 -10.32 2.47 19.76
N PRO A 18 -11.64 2.74 19.74
CA PRO A 18 -12.30 3.26 18.55
C PRO A 18 -11.76 4.60 18.05
N GLU A 19 -11.31 5.48 18.95
CA GLU A 19 -10.73 6.78 18.59
C GLU A 19 -9.35 6.58 17.96
N VAL A 20 -8.50 5.75 18.59
CA VAL A 20 -7.18 5.39 18.04
C VAL A 20 -7.33 4.75 16.66
N ARG A 21 -8.30 3.85 16.49
CA ARG A 21 -8.60 3.22 15.21
C ARG A 21 -9.01 4.25 14.15
N ALA A 22 -9.92 5.16 14.49
CA ALA A 22 -10.40 6.18 13.57
C ALA A 22 -9.27 7.12 13.14
N GLU A 23 -8.44 7.58 14.09
CA GLU A 23 -7.28 8.41 13.81
C GLU A 23 -6.27 7.71 12.92
N THR A 24 -5.95 6.44 13.20
CA THR A 24 -4.99 5.65 12.41
C THR A 24 -5.47 5.51 10.97
N ILE A 25 -6.76 5.18 10.76
CA ILE A 25 -7.36 5.08 9.42
C ILE A 25 -7.35 6.44 8.69
N ALA A 26 -7.59 7.55 9.40
CA ALA A 26 -7.56 8.87 8.81
C ALA A 26 -6.14 9.26 8.34
N LYS A 27 -5.12 8.99 9.18
CA LYS A 27 -3.70 9.21 8.84
C LYS A 27 -3.26 8.35 7.67
N GLU A 28 -3.64 7.06 7.66
CA GLU A 28 -3.38 6.13 6.55
C GLU A 28 -3.96 6.67 5.23
N LYS A 29 -5.20 7.13 5.27
CA LYS A 29 -5.86 7.70 4.10
C LYS A 29 -5.14 8.94 3.58
N ALA A 30 -4.73 9.85 4.48
CA ALA A 30 -4.00 11.05 4.09
C ALA A 30 -2.65 10.70 3.42
N TYR A 31 -1.87 9.82 4.04
CA TYR A 31 -0.55 9.41 3.54
C TYR A 31 -0.63 8.66 2.20
N SER A 32 -1.53 7.68 2.09
CA SER A 32 -1.74 6.96 0.82
C SER A 32 -2.22 7.87 -0.31
N GLN A 33 -3.02 8.91 -0.02
CA GLN A 33 -3.43 9.90 -1.02
C GLN A 33 -2.27 10.81 -1.44
N GLU A 34 -1.35 11.15 -0.55
CA GLU A 34 -0.14 11.89 -0.89
C GLU A 34 0.75 11.10 -1.86
N LEU A 35 0.98 9.81 -1.57
CA LEU A 35 1.75 8.91 -2.45
C LEU A 35 1.11 8.72 -3.83
N GLN A 36 -0.23 8.68 -3.88
CA GLN A 36 -0.97 8.67 -5.16
C GLN A 36 -0.75 9.98 -5.93
N ARG A 37 -0.85 11.13 -5.26
CA ARG A 37 -0.61 12.44 -5.91
C ARG A 37 0.84 12.61 -6.38
N SER A 38 1.80 12.03 -5.68
CA SER A 38 3.21 12.06 -6.08
C SER A 38 3.55 11.06 -7.19
N GLY A 39 2.61 10.20 -7.59
CA GLY A 39 2.81 9.17 -8.62
C GLY A 39 3.52 7.90 -8.14
N LYS A 40 3.88 7.80 -6.85
CA LYS A 40 4.59 6.63 -6.31
C LYS A 40 3.69 5.42 -6.09
N TRP A 41 2.40 5.67 -5.91
CA TRP A 41 1.37 4.67 -5.75
C TRP A 41 0.30 4.85 -6.84
N PRO A 42 0.63 4.55 -8.11
CA PRO A 42 -0.24 4.85 -9.25
C PRO A 42 -1.58 4.10 -9.22
N GLU A 43 -1.62 2.88 -8.65
CA GLU A 43 -2.81 2.05 -8.69
C GLU A 43 -3.09 1.38 -7.34
N ILE A 44 -4.34 1.42 -6.90
CA ILE A 44 -4.83 0.78 -5.68
C ILE A 44 -6.26 0.26 -5.90
N TRP A 45 -6.50 -1.00 -5.57
CA TRP A 45 -7.81 -1.63 -5.69
C TRP A 45 -8.19 -2.41 -4.45
N ARG A 46 -9.49 -2.39 -4.13
CA ARG A 46 -10.07 -3.23 -3.09
C ARG A 46 -10.24 -4.66 -3.61
N ILE A 47 -9.79 -5.65 -2.84
CA ILE A 47 -10.17 -7.05 -3.09
C ILE A 47 -11.61 -7.23 -2.61
N VAL A 48 -12.51 -7.65 -3.51
CA VAL A 48 -13.93 -7.83 -3.20
C VAL A 48 -14.09 -8.84 -2.07
N GLY A 49 -14.88 -8.47 -1.05
CA GLY A 49 -15.16 -9.31 0.12
C GLY A 49 -14.03 -9.39 1.15
N LYS A 50 -12.93 -8.63 1.00
CA LYS A 50 -11.81 -8.61 1.95
C LYS A 50 -11.45 -7.21 2.39
N TYR A 51 -10.97 -7.06 3.63
CA TYR A 51 -10.32 -5.83 4.06
C TYR A 51 -8.86 -5.80 3.60
N SER A 52 -8.67 -5.94 2.29
CA SER A 52 -7.36 -6.08 1.66
C SER A 52 -7.29 -5.27 0.38
N ASN A 53 -6.09 -4.92 -0.06
CA ASN A 53 -5.88 -4.26 -1.34
C ASN A 53 -4.83 -4.97 -2.20
N ILE A 54 -4.93 -4.74 -3.50
CA ILE A 54 -3.85 -4.93 -4.47
C ILE A 54 -3.40 -3.54 -4.89
N SER A 55 -2.10 -3.35 -5.03
CA SER A 55 -1.49 -2.07 -5.35
C SER A 55 -0.34 -2.23 -6.33
N ILE A 56 -0.15 -1.25 -7.20
CA ILE A 56 1.09 -1.05 -7.96
C ILE A 56 1.82 0.15 -7.38
N PHE A 57 3.09 -0.05 -7.04
CA PHE A 57 4.01 1.03 -6.67
C PHE A 57 5.03 1.22 -7.79
N ASP A 58 5.34 2.48 -8.07
CA ASP A 58 6.38 2.91 -9.00
C ASP A 58 7.35 3.84 -8.26
N VAL A 59 8.48 3.27 -7.85
CA VAL A 59 9.45 3.91 -6.95
C VAL A 59 10.86 3.77 -7.50
N ASP A 60 11.85 4.45 -6.94
CA ASP A 60 13.22 4.39 -7.43
C ASP A 60 13.95 3.11 -7.05
N SER A 61 13.59 2.49 -5.93
CA SER A 61 14.25 1.28 -5.43
C SER A 61 13.38 0.45 -4.48
N ALA A 62 13.83 -0.77 -4.17
CA ALA A 62 13.23 -1.58 -3.11
C ALA A 62 13.36 -0.93 -1.72
N ASP A 63 14.44 -0.18 -1.48
CA ASP A 63 14.64 0.56 -0.22
C ASP A 63 13.58 1.66 -0.07
N GLU A 64 13.29 2.40 -1.14
CA GLU A 64 12.22 3.40 -1.11
C GLU A 64 10.85 2.77 -0.87
N LEU A 65 10.55 1.65 -1.53
CA LEU A 65 9.31 0.92 -1.24
C LEU A 65 9.24 0.50 0.23
N HIS A 66 10.34 -0.02 0.78
CA HIS A 66 10.40 -0.44 2.18
C HIS A 66 10.06 0.72 3.12
N GLU A 67 10.70 1.88 2.93
CA GLU A 67 10.43 3.09 3.73
C GLU A 67 8.98 3.55 3.59
N ILE A 68 8.42 3.54 2.39
CA ILE A 68 7.02 3.91 2.17
C ILE A 68 6.09 2.99 2.96
N LEU A 69 6.29 1.68 2.86
CA LEU A 69 5.44 0.69 3.51
C LEU A 69 5.59 0.76 5.04
N PHE A 70 6.81 0.93 5.54
CA PHE A 70 7.09 1.00 6.98
C PHE A 70 6.48 2.24 7.62
N ASN A 71 6.36 3.34 6.87
CA ASN A 71 5.72 4.57 7.33
C ASN A 71 4.19 4.57 7.21
N LEU A 72 3.56 3.52 6.67
CA LEU A 72 2.10 3.41 6.67
C LEU A 72 1.59 3.31 8.12
N PRO A 73 0.67 4.19 8.57
CA PRO A 73 0.07 4.08 9.90
C PRO A 73 -0.55 2.71 10.23
N LEU A 74 -1.06 1.99 9.23
CA LEU A 74 -1.60 0.65 9.40
C LEU A 74 -0.54 -0.47 9.34
N PHE A 75 0.74 -0.18 9.06
CA PHE A 75 1.80 -1.19 8.89
C PHE A 75 1.83 -2.25 10.01
N PRO A 76 1.68 -1.89 11.31
CA PRO A 76 1.68 -2.88 12.40
C PRO A 76 0.51 -3.89 12.34
N TYR A 77 -0.52 -3.59 11.55
CA TYR A 77 -1.75 -4.39 11.42
C TYR A 77 -1.86 -5.06 10.04
N MET A 78 -0.82 -5.03 9.21
CA MET A 78 -0.85 -5.54 7.85
C MET A 78 0.03 -6.78 7.68
N ASN A 79 -0.50 -7.75 6.92
CA ASN A 79 0.34 -8.74 6.25
C ASN A 79 0.56 -8.25 4.81
N ILE A 80 1.83 -8.12 4.41
CA ILE A 80 2.20 -7.54 3.12
C ILE A 80 2.98 -8.58 2.31
N GLU A 81 2.56 -8.76 1.06
CA GLU A 81 3.26 -9.59 0.07
C GLU A 81 3.70 -8.69 -1.08
N ILE A 82 4.98 -8.73 -1.43
CA ILE A 82 5.61 -7.87 -2.43
C ILE A 82 6.16 -8.74 -3.55
N MET A 83 5.80 -8.41 -4.78
CA MET A 83 6.29 -9.06 -5.99
C MET A 83 6.91 -8.00 -6.92
N PRO A 84 8.25 -8.01 -7.10
CA PRO A 84 8.91 -7.15 -8.07
C PRO A 84 8.41 -7.47 -9.49
N LEU A 85 8.19 -6.42 -10.28
CA LEU A 85 7.72 -6.51 -11.65
C LEU A 85 8.78 -5.97 -12.62
N THR A 86 8.69 -6.40 -13.87
CA THR A 86 9.47 -5.82 -14.97
C THR A 86 8.55 -5.56 -16.16
N LYS A 87 9.00 -4.70 -17.07
CA LYS A 87 8.25 -4.42 -18.31
C LYS A 87 8.14 -5.68 -19.14
N HIS A 88 6.92 -5.98 -19.58
CA HIS A 88 6.67 -7.10 -20.47
C HIS A 88 6.96 -6.67 -21.92
N GLY A 89 7.65 -7.51 -22.71
CA GLY A 89 8.03 -7.18 -24.10
C GLY A 89 6.86 -7.06 -25.09
N SER A 90 5.63 -7.28 -24.64
CA SER A 90 4.39 -7.12 -25.41
C SER A 90 3.52 -5.97 -24.89
N ASP A 91 3.99 -5.22 -23.88
CA ASP A 91 3.34 -3.98 -23.49
C ASP A 91 3.43 -2.98 -24.65
N ILE A 92 2.30 -2.37 -25.00
CA ILE A 92 2.18 -1.42 -26.12
C ILE A 92 2.16 0.04 -25.65
N LYS A 93 2.22 0.25 -24.34
CA LYS A 93 2.31 1.56 -23.71
C LYS A 93 3.76 2.03 -23.59
#